data_AF-A0A931TE91-F1
#
_entry.id   AF-A0A931TE91-F1
#
_cell.length_a   1.000
_cell.length_b   1.000
_cell.length_c   1.000
_cell.angle_alpha   90.00
_cell.angle_beta   90.00
_cell.angle_gamma   90.00
#
_symmetry.space_group_name_H-M   'P 1'
#
loop_
_entity.id
_entity.type
_entity.pdbx_description
1 polymer ?
#
loop_
_entity_poly.entity_id
_entity_poly.type
_entity_poly.pdbx_seq_one_letter_code
_entity_poly.pdbx_strand_id
1 'polypeptide(L)' 'MAPLTIDTLGTLARLHGFDWTDTELEALRPGAEVAHAALETLRALDLGSADPTTQYRMF' A
#
# COMPACT_ATOMS: atom_id res chain seq x y z
N MET A 1 -4.23 14.94 0.76
CA MET A 1 -3.91 13.63 0.15
C MET A 1 -4.97 13.34 -0.89
N ALA A 2 -4.60 12.98 -2.12
CA ALA A 2 -5.59 12.55 -3.10
C ALA A 2 -6.12 11.15 -2.71
N PRO A 3 -7.43 10.88 -2.79
CA PRO A 3 -7.99 9.57 -2.48
C PRO A 3 -7.47 8.50 -3.46
N LEU A 4 -7.30 7.27 -2.99
CA LEU A 4 -6.95 6.14 -3.86
C LEU A 4 -8.11 5.88 -4.81
N THR A 5 -7.86 5.63 -6.09
CA THR A 5 -8.92 5.38 -7.08
C THR A 5 -9.19 3.89 -7.26
N ILE A 6 -10.39 3.49 -7.71
CA ILE A 6 -10.67 2.08 -8.06
C ILE A 6 -9.71 1.58 -9.11
N ASP A 7 -9.37 2.40 -10.10
CA ASP A 7 -8.43 2.01 -11.15
C ASP A 7 -7.04 1.68 -10.58
N THR A 8 -6.56 2.47 -9.61
CA THR A 8 -5.32 2.19 -8.88
C THR A 8 -5.42 0.88 -8.11
N LEU A 9 -6.50 0.67 -7.36
CA LEU A 9 -6.71 -0.54 -6.57
C LEU A 9 -6.82 -1.78 -7.46
N GLY A 10 -7.55 -1.69 -8.58
CA GLY A 10 -7.70 -2.76 -9.56
C GLY A 10 -6.40 -3.09 -10.27
N THR A 11 -5.57 -2.08 -10.58
CA THR A 11 -4.23 -2.30 -11.14
C THR A 11 -3.32 -3.05 -10.17
N LEU A 12 -3.35 -2.71 -8.88
CA LEU A 12 -2.60 -3.42 -7.84
C LEU A 12 -3.12 -4.84 -7.63
N ALA A 13 -4.44 -5.03 -7.60
CA ALA A 13 -5.06 -6.35 -7.47
C ALA A 13 -4.61 -7.30 -8.60
N ARG A 14 -4.66 -6.84 -9.85
CA ARG A 14 -4.20 -7.60 -11.03
C ARG A 14 -2.71 -7.94 -10.98
N LEU A 15 -1.87 -7.00 -10.51
CA LEU A 15 -0.42 -7.24 -10.35
C LEU A 15 -0.14 -8.42 -9.41
N HIS A 16 -1.00 -8.63 -8.42
CA HIS A 16 -0.91 -9.73 -7.46
C HIS A 16 -1.77 -10.95 -7.82
N GLY A 17 -2.37 -10.97 -9.02
CA GLY A 17 -3.17 -12.09 -9.52
C GLY A 17 -4.58 -12.18 -8.94
N PHE A 18 -5.09 -11.11 -8.33
CA PHE A 18 -6.47 -11.03 -7.85
C PHE A 18 -7.39 -10.50 -8.95
N ASP A 19 -8.52 -11.17 -9.15
CA ASP A 19 -9.58 -10.78 -10.09
C ASP A 19 -10.78 -10.20 -9.32
N TRP A 20 -10.52 -9.12 -8.58
CA TRP A 20 -11.55 -8.46 -7.77
C TRP A 20 -12.43 -7.54 -8.63
N THR A 21 -13.72 -7.59 -8.34
CA THR A 21 -14.72 -6.70 -8.92
C THR A 21 -14.62 -5.29 -8.35
N ASP A 22 -15.14 -4.29 -9.07
CA ASP A 22 -15.20 -2.90 -8.60
C ASP A 22 -15.91 -2.77 -7.24
N THR A 23 -16.94 -3.58 -7.00
CA THR A 23 -17.65 -3.61 -5.71
C THR A 23 -16.75 -4.09 -4.56
N GLU A 24 -15.95 -5.13 -4.79
CA GLU A 24 -15.00 -5.64 -3.79
C GLU A 24 -13.86 -4.64 -3.55
N LEU A 25 -13.40 -3.98 -4.61
CA LEU A 25 -12.40 -2.91 -4.52
C LEU A 25 -12.93 -1.70 -3.73
N GLU A 26 -14.18 -1.31 -3.95
CA GLU A 26 -14.83 -0.24 -3.18
C GLU A 26 -14.96 -0.60 -1.70
N ALA A 27 -15.31 -1.85 -1.39
CA ALA A 27 -15.38 -2.33 -0.02
C ALA A 27 -14.01 -2.29 0.69
N LEU A 28 -12.92 -2.52 -0.04
CA LEU A 28 -11.54 -2.47 0.49
C LEU A 28 -10.94 -1.06 0.55
N ARG A 29 -11.43 -0.12 -0.27
CA ARG A 29 -10.89 1.24 -0.41
C ARG A 29 -10.65 1.93 0.94
N PRO A 30 -11.59 1.95 1.91
CA PRO A 30 -11.36 2.64 3.18
C PRO A 30 -10.16 2.08 3.95
N GLY A 31 -9.99 0.75 3.97
CA GLY A 31 -8.85 0.11 4.61
C GLY A 31 -7.52 0.42 3.91
N ALA A 32 -7.53 0.42 2.58
CA ALA A 32 -6.37 0.79 1.78
C ALA A 32 -5.96 2.25 2.00
N GLU A 33 -6.92 3.17 2.12
CA GLU A 33 -6.65 4.58 2.41
C GLU A 33 -6.03 4.79 3.79
N VAL A 34 -6.50 4.07 4.81
CA VAL A 34 -5.93 4.12 6.16
C VAL A 34 -4.48 3.61 6.15
N ALA A 35 -4.22 2.47 5.51
CA ALA A 35 -2.87 1.93 5.40
C ALA A 35 -1.94 2.88 4.64
N HIS A 36 -2.40 3.47 3.54
CA HIS A 36 -1.64 4.44 2.76
C HIS A 36 -1.30 5.69 3.58
N ALA A 37 -2.26 6.23 4.34
CA ALA A 37 -2.00 7.37 5.23
C ALA A 37 -0.94 7.05 6.31
N ALA A 38 -0.95 5.83 6.85
CA ALA A 38 0.08 5.39 7.79
C ALA A 38 1.47 5.32 7.14
N LEU A 39 1.57 4.82 5.90
CA LEU A 39 2.82 4.79 5.14
C LEU A 39 3.35 6.19 4.85
N GLU A 40 2.47 7.15 4.52
CA GLU A 40 2.88 8.54 4.31
C GLU A 40 3.40 9.21 5.59
N THR A 41 2.86 8.81 6.74
CA THR A 41 3.40 9.25 8.05
C THR A 41 4.82 8.75 8.25
N LEU A 42 5.10 7.48 7.89
CA LEU A 42 6.45 6.92 7.96
C LEU A 42 7.40 7.57 6.96
N ARG A 43 6.92 7.87 5.75
CA ARG A 43 7.69 8.53 4.69
C ARG A 43 8.19 9.92 5.10
N ALA A 44 7.47 10.61 5.98
CA ALA A 44 7.83 11.93 6.47
C ALA A 44 8.92 11.93 7.57
N LEU A 45 9.34 10.76 8.05
CA LEU A 45 10.37 10.67 9.09
C LEU A 45 11.75 10.96 8.50
N ASP A 46 12.52 11.82 9.19
CA ASP A 46 13.94 12.00 8.91
C ASP A 46 14.72 10.81 9.48
N LEU A 47 15.25 9.99 8.58
CA LEU A 47 16.04 8.80 8.94
C LEU A 47 17.55 9.10 9.00
N GLY A 48 17.97 10.33 8.68
CA GLY A 48 19.38 10.71 8.62
C GLY A 48 20.19 9.80 7.69
N SER A 49 21.35 9.33 8.16
CA SER A 49 22.23 8.42 7.44
C SER A 49 22.00 6.94 7.80
N ALA A 50 20.80 6.58 8.27
CA ALA A 50 20.52 5.21 8.63
C ALA A 50 20.54 4.29 7.39
N ASP A 51 21.38 3.26 7.44
CA ASP A 51 21.40 2.24 6.40
C ASP A 51 20.16 1.33 6.50
N PRO A 52 19.54 0.94 5.37
CA PRO A 52 18.45 -0.02 5.38
C PRO A 52 18.88 -1.34 6.02
N THR A 53 18.17 -1.77 7.06
CA THR A 53 18.44 -3.07 7.67
C THR A 53 17.81 -4.16 6.81
N THR A 54 18.63 -5.03 6.20
CA THR A 54 18.19 -6.28 5.58
C THR A 54 18.48 -7.46 6.51
N GLN A 55 17.46 -7.98 7.19
CA GLN A 55 17.54 -9.31 7.81
C GLN A 55 16.94 -10.35 6.86
N TYR A 56 17.80 -11.10 6.17
CA TYR A 56 17.38 -12.32 5.49
C TYR A 56 17.23 -13.42 6.54
N ARG A 57 16.00 -13.79 6.89
CA ARG A 57 15.75 -15.07 7.56
C ARG A 57 15.97 -16.16 6.51
N MET A 58 17.18 -16.70 6.45
CA MET A 58 17.45 -17.93 5.70
C MET A 58 16.95 -19.09 6.57
N PHE A 59 15.90 -19.77 6.10
CA PHE A 59 15.44 -21.04 6.63
C PHE A 59 16.12 -22.18 5.87
#